data_AF-A0A1U6GR38-F1
#
_entry.id   AF-A0A1U6GR38-F1
#
_cell.length_a   1.000
_cell.length_b   1.000
_cell.length_c   1.000
_cell.angle_alpha   90.00
_cell.angle_beta   90.00
_cell.angle_gamma   90.00
#
_symmetry.space_group_name_H-M   'P 1'
#
loop_
_entity.id
_entity.type
_entity.pdbx_description
1 polymer ?
#
loop_
_entity_poly.entity_id
_entity_poly.type
_entity_poly.pdbx_seq_one_letter_code
_entity_poly.pdbx_strand_id
1 'polypeptide(L)'
;MAAILLTHANLHHLKSRLRTALPHVKSSYISEGLAAALGYRTHAALLAGMKASREKYPPLARVSDVKLTERLSDFGADDQAVDLSGMAREALPDPIWRAFAKRERAANDNWFYACQRRNVPFVYLHIGRKYWRLNWDCISTEKNYDAHLRGDAGTTLMRAMFKRFQERTRLDPTQAMFDGSTFVGTVDGLLPQTACDLADDFFEMLYTPVRAA
;
A
#
# COMPACT_ATOMS: atom_id res chain seq x y z
N MET A 1 -4.12 -0.42 -9.18
CA MET A 1 -4.47 0.34 -7.97
C MET A 1 -3.47 -0.01 -6.88
N ALA A 2 -2.70 0.96 -6.41
CA ALA A 2 -1.75 0.80 -5.31
C ALA A 2 -2.37 1.25 -3.97
N ALA A 3 -1.97 0.64 -2.86
CA ALA A 3 -2.41 1.08 -1.53
C ALA A 3 -1.40 2.07 -0.93
N ILE A 4 -1.90 3.13 -0.29
CA ILE A 4 -1.05 4.13 0.38
C ILE A 4 -1.66 4.53 1.72
N LEU A 5 -0.79 4.92 2.66
CA LEU A 5 -1.21 5.65 3.85
C LEU A 5 -1.37 7.13 3.52
N LEU A 6 -2.49 7.72 3.95
CA LEU A 6 -2.82 9.13 3.79
C LEU A 6 -2.06 9.96 4.83
N THR A 7 -0.75 10.08 4.65
CA THR A 7 0.10 11.01 5.40
C THR A 7 0.33 12.29 4.61
N HIS A 8 0.61 13.39 5.30
CA HIS A 8 0.97 14.65 4.64
C HIS A 8 2.22 14.49 3.75
N ALA A 9 3.20 13.69 4.19
CA ALA A 9 4.42 13.45 3.42
C ALA A 9 4.14 12.66 2.14
N ASN A 10 3.33 11.59 2.20
CA ASN A 10 2.94 10.82 1.02
C ASN A 10 2.14 11.67 0.02
N LEU A 11 1.15 12.43 0.48
CA LEU A 11 0.35 13.28 -0.40
C LEU A 11 1.17 14.39 -1.05
N HIS A 12 2.06 15.03 -0.28
CA HIS A 12 2.97 16.04 -0.81
C HIS A 12 3.90 15.43 -1.88
N HIS A 13 4.46 14.25 -1.61
CA HIS A 13 5.31 13.53 -2.55
C HIS A 13 4.57 13.22 -3.86
N LEU A 14 3.40 12.58 -3.77
CA LEU A 14 2.59 12.24 -4.95
C LEU A 14 2.18 13.49 -5.74
N LYS A 15 1.72 14.54 -5.07
CA LYS A 15 1.40 15.81 -5.72
C LYS A 15 2.61 16.42 -6.43
N SER A 16 3.81 16.35 -5.84
CA SER A 16 5.04 16.83 -6.48
C SER A 16 5.36 16.02 -7.74
N ARG A 17 5.27 14.68 -7.67
CA ARG A 17 5.50 13.79 -8.83
C ARG A 17 4.50 14.08 -9.95
N LEU A 18 3.22 14.25 -9.60
CA LEU A 18 2.17 14.66 -10.53
C LEU A 18 2.45 16.02 -11.16
N ARG A 19 2.93 17.01 -10.40
CA ARG A 19 3.31 18.33 -10.96
C ARG A 19 4.45 18.23 -11.95
N THR A 20 5.40 17.33 -11.74
CA THR A 20 6.48 17.08 -12.70
C THR A 20 5.98 16.37 -13.94
N ALA A 21 5.09 15.38 -13.79
CA ALA A 21 4.50 14.64 -14.91
C ALA A 21 3.50 15.48 -15.72
N LEU A 22 2.80 16.41 -15.07
CA LEU A 22 1.72 17.23 -15.61
C LEU A 22 2.05 18.73 -15.49
N PRO A 23 3.14 19.24 -16.10
CA PRO A 23 3.61 20.61 -15.86
C PRO A 23 2.62 21.69 -16.32
N HIS A 24 1.73 21.36 -17.26
CA HIS A 24 0.71 22.27 -17.79
C HIS A 24 -0.60 22.27 -16.99
N VAL A 25 -0.79 21.30 -16.09
CA VAL A 25 -2.01 21.19 -15.29
C VAL A 25 -1.89 22.07 -14.05
N LYS A 26 -2.91 22.89 -13.79
CA LYS A 26 -2.92 23.76 -12.60
C LYS A 26 -2.76 22.93 -11.33
N SER A 27 -1.97 23.43 -10.38
CA SER A 27 -1.73 22.70 -9.12
C SER A 27 -3.01 22.46 -8.30
N SER A 28 -4.04 23.30 -8.45
CA SER A 28 -5.35 23.09 -7.83
C SER A 28 -6.06 21.87 -8.43
N TYR A 29 -6.04 21.72 -9.76
CA TYR A 29 -6.62 20.57 -10.45
C TYR A 29 -5.90 19.27 -10.10
N ILE A 30 -4.57 19.30 -9.95
CA ILE A 30 -3.79 18.15 -9.45
C ILE A 30 -4.24 17.75 -8.03
N SER A 31 -4.55 18.73 -7.18
CA SER A 31 -4.97 18.46 -5.79
C SER A 31 -6.37 17.82 -5.75
N GLU A 32 -7.28 18.31 -6.60
CA GLU A 32 -8.63 17.75 -6.77
C GLU A 32 -8.60 16.37 -7.44
N GLY A 33 -7.78 16.20 -8.47
CA GLY A 33 -7.55 14.92 -9.14
C GLY A 33 -6.97 13.87 -8.20
N LEU A 34 -5.96 14.24 -7.39
CA LEU A 34 -5.41 13.35 -6.37
C LEU A 34 -6.47 12.97 -5.32
N ALA A 35 -7.32 13.91 -4.90
CA ALA A 35 -8.41 13.60 -3.98
C ALA A 35 -9.41 12.61 -4.58
N ALA A 36 -9.81 12.80 -5.84
CA ALA A 36 -10.69 11.87 -6.56
C ALA A 36 -10.05 10.48 -6.73
N ALA A 37 -8.76 10.42 -7.07
CA ALA A 37 -7.99 9.19 -7.17
C ALA A 37 -7.98 8.39 -5.86
N LEU A 38 -8.06 9.08 -4.72
CA LEU A 38 -8.10 8.50 -3.37
C LEU A 38 -9.53 8.26 -2.87
N GLY A 39 -10.55 8.49 -3.70
CA GLY A 39 -11.96 8.25 -3.39
C GLY A 39 -12.69 9.39 -2.68
N TYR A 40 -12.08 10.58 -2.58
CA TYR A 40 -12.70 11.76 -2.00
C TYR A 40 -13.30 12.65 -3.09
N ARG A 41 -14.43 13.29 -2.78
CA ARG A 41 -15.10 14.20 -3.74
C ARG A 41 -14.33 15.50 -3.98
N THR A 42 -13.60 15.98 -2.97
CA THR A 42 -12.83 17.23 -3.02
C THR A 42 -11.54 17.12 -2.22
N HIS A 43 -10.57 17.99 -2.51
CA HIS A 43 -9.35 18.08 -1.70
C HIS A 43 -9.64 18.48 -0.25
N ALA A 44 -10.63 19.34 -0.02
CA ALA A 44 -11.07 19.69 1.33
C ALA A 44 -11.62 18.48 2.11
N ALA A 45 -12.38 17.60 1.45
CA ALA A 45 -12.89 16.37 2.06
C ALA A 45 -11.76 15.39 2.40
N LEU A 46 -10.73 15.29 1.55
CA LEU A 46 -9.52 14.52 1.84
C LEU A 46 -8.82 15.02 3.11
N LEU A 47 -8.58 16.34 3.20
CA LEU A 47 -7.93 16.94 4.37
C LEU A 47 -8.76 16.76 5.65
N ALA A 48 -10.08 16.91 5.55
CA ALA A 48 -10.99 16.66 6.67
C ALA A 48 -10.93 15.20 7.14
N GLY A 49 -10.92 14.24 6.20
CA GLY A 49 -10.80 12.81 6.50
C GLY A 49 -9.47 12.45 7.18
N MET A 50 -8.37 13.06 6.74
CA MET A 50 -7.07 12.89 7.39
C MET A 50 -7.08 13.46 8.81
N LYS A 51 -7.64 14.66 9.01
CA LYS A 51 -7.69 15.31 10.33
C LYS A 51 -8.60 14.57 11.32
N ALA A 52 -9.68 13.95 10.85
CA ALA A 52 -10.58 13.17 11.69
C ALA A 52 -9.98 11.85 12.19
N SER A 53 -8.86 11.42 11.62
CA SER A 53 -8.21 10.16 11.97
C SER A 53 -7.29 10.34 13.17
N ARG A 54 -7.19 9.31 14.02
CA ARG A 54 -6.21 9.31 15.13
C ARG A 54 -4.82 9.51 14.52
N GLU A 55 -4.06 10.50 15.01
CA GLU A 55 -2.73 10.85 14.46
C GLU A 55 -1.79 9.65 14.34
N LYS A 56 -1.94 8.66 15.24
CA LYS A 56 -1.14 7.43 15.24
C LYS A 56 -1.44 6.51 14.03
N TYR A 57 -2.64 6.56 13.44
CA TYR A 57 -3.09 5.64 12.38
C TYR A 57 -3.68 6.38 11.17
N PRO A 58 -2.81 6.80 10.23
CA PRO A 58 -3.28 7.40 8.99
C PRO A 58 -4.28 6.50 8.26
N PRO A 59 -5.32 7.06 7.62
CA PRO A 59 -6.19 6.29 6.75
C PRO A 59 -5.41 5.58 5.66
N LEU A 60 -5.87 4.39 5.29
CA LEU A 60 -5.40 3.70 4.09
C LEU A 60 -6.36 4.00 2.94
N ALA A 61 -5.82 4.28 1.76
CA ALA A 61 -6.59 4.44 0.54
C ALA A 61 -5.95 3.66 -0.60
N ARG A 62 -6.77 3.26 -1.58
CA ARG A 62 -6.28 2.70 -2.85
C ARG A 62 -6.39 3.74 -3.95
N VAL A 63 -5.26 3.96 -4.60
CA VAL A 63 -5.13 4.94 -5.66
C VAL A 63 -5.74 4.39 -6.96
N SER A 64 -6.56 5.21 -7.60
CA SER A 64 -7.23 4.91 -8.87
C SER A 64 -6.76 5.88 -9.96
N ASP A 65 -5.97 5.35 -10.90
CA ASP A 65 -5.51 6.10 -12.07
C ASP A 65 -6.72 6.53 -12.93
N VAL A 66 -7.74 5.68 -13.02
CA VAL A 66 -9.00 5.97 -13.73
C VAL A 66 -9.69 7.20 -13.14
N LYS A 67 -9.91 7.24 -11.82
CA LYS A 67 -10.56 8.39 -11.16
C LYS A 67 -9.72 9.66 -11.23
N LEU A 68 -8.39 9.54 -11.26
CA LEU A 68 -7.51 10.68 -11.50
C LEU A 68 -7.80 11.26 -12.88
N THR A 69 -7.75 10.43 -13.91
CA THR A 69 -7.96 10.83 -15.31
C THR A 69 -9.34 11.43 -15.49
N GLU A 70 -10.40 10.76 -15.03
CA GLU A 70 -11.78 11.28 -15.07
C GLU A 70 -11.88 12.67 -14.44
N ARG A 71 -11.26 12.87 -13.27
CA ARG A 71 -11.31 14.16 -12.58
C ARG A 71 -10.50 15.25 -13.26
N LEU A 72 -9.38 14.91 -13.91
CA LEU A 72 -8.60 15.87 -14.69
C LEU A 72 -9.34 16.24 -15.98
N SER A 73 -10.05 15.30 -16.59
CA SER A 73 -10.93 15.53 -17.73
C SER A 73 -12.05 16.53 -17.43
N ASP A 74 -12.67 16.47 -16.23
CA ASP A 74 -13.65 17.48 -15.79
C ASP A 74 -13.10 18.92 -15.86
N PHE A 75 -11.77 19.09 -15.78
CA PHE A 75 -11.08 20.37 -15.85
C PHE A 75 -10.50 20.71 -17.24
N GLY A 76 -10.80 19.90 -18.26
CA GLY A 76 -10.28 20.03 -19.62
C GLY A 76 -8.81 19.63 -19.77
N ALA A 77 -8.32 18.72 -18.93
CA ALA A 77 -6.97 18.17 -18.98
C ALA A 77 -6.99 16.71 -19.50
N ASP A 78 -7.57 16.51 -20.68
CA ASP A 78 -8.08 15.22 -21.18
C ASP A 78 -7.05 14.17 -21.67
N ASP A 79 -5.76 14.50 -21.78
CA ASP A 79 -4.83 13.71 -22.61
C ASP A 79 -3.62 13.09 -21.89
N GLN A 80 -3.66 12.93 -20.56
CA GLN A 80 -2.47 12.49 -19.82
C GLN A 80 -2.70 11.15 -19.14
N ALA A 81 -2.21 10.08 -19.77
CA ALA A 81 -2.04 8.80 -19.13
C ALA A 81 -0.96 8.94 -18.04
N VAL A 82 -1.40 8.87 -16.78
CA VAL A 82 -0.52 8.98 -15.62
C VAL A 82 -0.53 7.68 -14.84
N ASP A 83 0.65 7.08 -14.69
CA ASP A 83 0.83 5.90 -13.83
C ASP A 83 0.96 6.31 -12.36
N LEU A 84 -0.15 6.77 -11.77
CA LEU A 84 -0.17 7.17 -10.37
C LEU A 84 0.02 5.96 -9.45
N SER A 85 -0.50 4.78 -9.81
CA SER A 85 -0.26 3.52 -9.09
C SER A 85 1.22 3.16 -9.03
N GLY A 86 1.97 3.32 -10.13
CA GLY A 86 3.42 3.16 -10.16
C GLY A 86 4.14 4.16 -9.27
N MET A 87 3.78 5.45 -9.36
CA MET A 87 4.33 6.50 -8.49
C MET A 87 4.08 6.22 -7.00
N ALA A 88 2.93 5.64 -6.65
CA ALA A 88 2.59 5.27 -5.28
C ALA A 88 3.40 4.07 -4.75
N ARG A 89 3.92 3.22 -5.63
CA ARG A 89 4.80 2.10 -5.27
C ARG A 89 6.27 2.50 -5.27
N GLU A 90 6.60 3.61 -5.91
CA GLU A 90 7.96 4.13 -6.01
C GLU A 90 8.27 5.11 -4.87
N ALA A 91 9.09 4.65 -3.91
CA ALA A 91 9.81 5.52 -2.98
C ALA A 91 8.98 6.55 -2.19
N LEU A 92 7.75 6.21 -1.79
CA LEU A 92 6.98 7.04 -0.86
C LEU A 92 7.76 7.30 0.44
N PRO A 93 7.64 8.52 1.03
CA PRO A 93 8.25 8.83 2.33
C PRO A 93 7.80 7.90 3.45
N ASP A 94 6.50 7.61 3.50
CA ASP A 94 5.87 6.73 4.48
C ASP A 94 5.26 5.50 3.77
N PRO A 95 6.10 4.61 3.21
CA PRO A 95 5.60 3.50 2.41
C PRO A 95 4.89 2.47 3.30
N ILE A 96 4.07 1.61 2.68
CA ILE A 96 3.38 0.51 3.38
C ILE A 96 4.16 -0.81 3.31
N TRP A 97 5.01 -0.96 2.30
CA TRP A 97 5.96 -2.05 2.15
C TRP A 97 7.19 -1.56 1.39
N ARG A 98 8.28 -2.32 1.43
CA ARG A 98 9.49 -2.04 0.64
C ARG A 98 10.00 -3.29 -0.06
N ALA A 99 10.69 -3.10 -1.18
CA ALA A 99 11.35 -4.18 -1.90
C ALA A 99 12.87 -4.06 -1.76
N PHE A 100 13.54 -5.19 -1.52
CA PHE A 100 14.99 -5.27 -1.32
C PHE A 100 15.58 -6.38 -2.17
N ALA A 101 16.79 -6.19 -2.66
CA ALA A 101 17.60 -7.31 -3.10
C ALA A 101 18.02 -8.16 -1.89
N LYS A 102 18.18 -9.48 -2.07
CA LYS A 102 18.48 -10.43 -0.99
C LYS A 102 19.72 -10.08 -0.14
N ARG A 103 20.65 -9.27 -0.66
CA ARG A 103 21.90 -8.88 0.01
C ARG A 103 21.77 -7.60 0.85
N GLU A 104 20.66 -6.87 0.76
CA GLU A 104 20.48 -5.56 1.39
C GLU A 104 19.97 -5.64 2.82
N ARG A 105 20.67 -6.39 3.68
CA ARG A 105 20.24 -6.64 5.06
C ARG A 105 20.05 -5.35 5.86
N ALA A 106 20.99 -4.40 5.74
CA ALA A 106 20.91 -3.12 6.45
C ALA A 106 19.67 -2.30 6.05
N ALA A 107 19.26 -2.34 4.77
CA ALA A 107 18.05 -1.65 4.32
C ALA A 107 16.78 -2.31 4.89
N ASN A 108 16.77 -3.64 4.97
CA ASN A 108 15.68 -4.39 5.58
C ASN A 108 15.56 -4.11 7.09
N ASP A 109 16.68 -4.10 7.82
CA ASP A 109 16.71 -3.79 9.25
C ASP A 109 16.23 -2.35 9.52
N ASN A 110 16.67 -1.39 8.70
CA ASN A 110 16.20 0.00 8.78
C ASN A 110 14.68 0.10 8.54
N TRP A 111 14.16 -0.69 7.60
CA TRP A 111 12.73 -0.77 7.33
C TRP A 111 11.95 -1.38 8.50
N PHE A 112 12.48 -2.44 9.11
CA PHE A 112 11.90 -3.04 10.31
C PHE A 112 11.74 -2.01 11.43
N TYR A 113 12.81 -1.29 11.77
CA TYR A 113 12.75 -0.27 12.81
C TYR A 113 11.85 0.91 12.42
N ALA A 114 11.73 1.25 11.14
CA ALA A 114 10.78 2.26 10.68
C ALA A 114 9.33 1.80 10.87
N CYS A 115 9.03 0.52 10.58
CA CYS A 115 7.71 -0.06 10.85
C CYS A 115 7.39 -0.06 12.34
N GLN A 116 8.37 -0.43 13.18
CA GLN A 116 8.22 -0.45 14.63
C GLN A 116 7.93 0.95 15.20
N ARG A 117 8.69 1.97 14.76
CA ARG A 117 8.44 3.36 15.18
C ARG A 117 7.06 3.88 14.76
N ARG A 118 6.58 3.45 13.60
CA ARG A 118 5.26 3.82 13.06
C ARG A 118 4.13 2.92 13.57
N ASN A 119 4.47 1.84 14.27
CA ASN A 119 3.55 0.81 14.74
C ASN A 119 2.65 0.27 13.61
N VAL A 120 3.29 -0.15 12.51
CA VAL A 120 2.63 -0.74 11.34
C VAL A 120 3.19 -2.15 11.06
N PRO A 121 2.42 -3.04 10.37
CA PRO A 121 2.91 -4.35 9.97
C PRO A 121 4.17 -4.24 9.11
N PHE A 122 5.14 -5.10 9.38
CA PHE A 122 6.38 -5.19 8.61
C PHE A 122 6.15 -6.05 7.37
N VAL A 123 5.79 -5.41 6.26
CA VAL A 123 5.59 -6.06 4.96
C VAL A 123 6.73 -5.69 4.02
N TYR A 124 7.32 -6.68 3.35
CA TYR A 124 8.41 -6.44 2.41
C TYR A 124 8.55 -7.51 1.34
N LEU A 125 9.18 -7.14 0.24
CA LEU A 125 9.46 -7.99 -0.91
C LEU A 125 10.96 -8.27 -1.01
N HIS A 126 11.32 -9.52 -1.28
CA HIS A 126 12.65 -9.87 -1.78
C HIS A 126 12.61 -9.98 -3.30
N ILE A 127 13.39 -9.13 -3.96
CA ILE A 127 13.52 -9.07 -5.41
C ILE A 127 14.40 -10.22 -5.87
N GLY A 128 13.85 -11.05 -6.75
CA GLY A 128 14.59 -12.02 -7.55
C GLY A 128 14.54 -11.67 -9.04
N ARG A 129 15.32 -12.39 -9.85
CA ARG A 129 15.42 -12.12 -11.29
C ARG A 129 14.12 -12.36 -12.04
N LYS A 130 13.43 -13.47 -11.72
CA LYS A 130 12.19 -13.90 -12.38
C LYS A 130 11.01 -13.91 -11.41
N TYR A 131 11.26 -14.34 -10.18
CA TYR A 131 10.24 -14.47 -9.15
C TYR A 131 10.65 -13.74 -7.89
N TRP A 132 9.68 -13.12 -7.26
CA TRP A 132 9.83 -12.36 -6.03
C TRP A 132 9.20 -13.13 -4.88
N ARG A 133 9.61 -12.79 -3.66
CA ARG A 133 9.05 -13.34 -2.42
C ARG A 133 8.42 -12.21 -1.63
N LEU A 134 7.17 -12.40 -1.22
CA LEU A 134 6.50 -11.56 -0.22
C LEU A 134 6.77 -12.11 1.18
N ASN A 135 7.00 -11.22 2.13
CA ASN A 135 7.16 -11.55 3.55
C ASN A 135 6.32 -10.56 4.37
N TRP A 136 5.74 -11.04 5.46
CA TRP A 136 5.09 -10.19 6.46
C TRP A 136 5.46 -10.64 7.87
N ASP A 137 5.51 -9.67 8.78
CA ASP A 137 5.67 -9.88 10.21
C ASP A 137 4.89 -8.80 10.99
N CYS A 138 4.17 -9.20 12.03
CA CYS A 138 3.45 -8.31 12.92
C CYS A 138 4.19 -8.02 14.24
N ILE A 139 5.40 -8.55 14.44
CA ILE A 139 6.23 -8.28 15.62
C ILE A 139 6.61 -6.79 15.77
N SER A 140 6.53 -6.03 14.68
CA SER A 140 6.71 -4.57 14.69
C SER A 140 5.54 -3.82 15.33
N THR A 141 4.48 -4.51 15.75
CA THR A 141 3.27 -3.92 16.34
C THR A 141 3.17 -4.13 17.85
N GLU A 142 2.54 -3.20 18.57
CA GLU A 142 2.37 -3.27 20.04
C GLU A 142 1.48 -4.45 20.47
N LYS A 143 1.68 -5.08 21.64
CA LYS A 143 0.91 -6.27 22.10
C LYS A 143 -0.62 -6.15 22.07
N ASN A 144 -1.17 -4.94 22.14
CA ASN A 144 -2.62 -4.69 22.03
C ASN A 144 -3.15 -4.81 20.58
N TYR A 145 -2.26 -5.01 19.59
CA TYR A 145 -2.54 -5.18 18.17
C TYR A 145 -2.78 -6.64 17.78
N ASP A 146 -2.46 -7.59 18.64
CA ASP A 146 -2.50 -8.99 18.23
C ASP A 146 -3.89 -9.62 18.39
N ALA A 147 -4.87 -8.89 18.93
CA ALA A 147 -6.19 -9.44 19.21
C ALA A 147 -6.86 -9.99 17.95
N HIS A 148 -6.76 -9.27 16.81
CA HIS A 148 -7.28 -9.76 15.51
C HIS A 148 -6.36 -10.78 14.82
N LEU A 149 -5.13 -10.93 15.31
CA LEU A 149 -4.15 -11.88 14.77
C LEU A 149 -4.21 -13.24 15.47
N ARG A 150 -4.88 -13.35 16.61
CA ARG A 150 -4.94 -14.55 17.47
C ARG A 150 -6.34 -15.19 17.47
N GLY A 151 -6.41 -16.46 17.88
CA GLY A 151 -7.66 -17.21 18.04
C GLY A 151 -8.47 -17.32 16.74
N ASP A 152 -9.80 -17.24 16.88
CA ASP A 152 -10.73 -17.36 15.74
C ASP A 152 -10.64 -16.19 14.76
N ALA A 153 -10.33 -14.99 15.26
CA ALA A 153 -10.11 -13.81 14.44
C ALA A 153 -8.87 -13.99 13.54
N GLY A 154 -7.76 -14.47 14.12
CA GLY A 154 -6.56 -14.83 13.38
C GLY A 154 -6.82 -15.92 12.34
N THR A 155 -7.55 -16.98 12.70
CA THR A 155 -7.89 -18.06 11.74
C THR A 155 -8.74 -17.55 10.57
N THR A 156 -9.67 -16.64 10.84
CA THR A 156 -10.52 -16.02 9.81
C THR A 156 -9.70 -15.13 8.88
N LEU A 157 -8.81 -14.31 9.43
CA LEU A 157 -7.92 -13.46 8.67
C LEU A 157 -6.95 -14.29 7.81
N MET A 158 -6.39 -15.37 8.35
CA MET A 158 -5.54 -16.30 7.60
C MET A 158 -6.25 -16.86 6.37
N ARG A 159 -7.49 -17.34 6.54
CA ARG A 159 -8.31 -17.83 5.43
C ARG A 159 -8.57 -16.75 4.39
N ALA A 160 -8.80 -15.51 4.82
CA ALA A 160 -8.99 -14.37 3.92
C ALA A 160 -7.71 -14.03 3.15
N MET A 161 -6.54 -14.02 3.80
CA MET A 161 -5.24 -13.81 3.16
C MET A 161 -4.94 -14.92 2.15
N PHE A 162 -5.15 -16.17 2.52
CA PHE A 162 -4.94 -17.31 1.62
C PHE A 162 -5.88 -17.27 0.41
N LYS A 163 -7.17 -16.94 0.63
CA LYS A 163 -8.12 -16.73 -0.46
C LYS A 163 -7.68 -15.61 -1.40
N ARG A 164 -7.20 -14.48 -0.86
CA ARG A 164 -6.69 -13.38 -1.69
C ARG A 164 -5.48 -13.80 -2.50
N PHE A 165 -4.57 -14.55 -1.88
CA PHE A 165 -3.44 -15.15 -2.58
C PHE A 165 -3.91 -15.98 -3.78
N GLN A 166 -4.86 -16.89 -3.58
CA GLN A 166 -5.42 -17.71 -4.67
C GLN A 166 -6.08 -16.87 -5.77
N GLU A 167 -6.80 -15.81 -5.42
CA GLU A 167 -7.43 -14.90 -6.39
C GLU A 167 -6.38 -14.19 -7.26
N ARG A 168 -5.27 -13.73 -6.65
CA ARG A 168 -4.20 -13.01 -7.33
C ARG A 168 -3.32 -13.91 -8.20
N THR A 169 -3.10 -15.16 -7.79
CA THR A 169 -2.25 -16.11 -8.52
C THR A 169 -3.03 -17.02 -9.46
N ARG A 170 -4.36 -16.89 -9.54
CA ARG A 170 -5.22 -17.77 -10.38
C ARG A 170 -4.78 -17.88 -11.83
N LEU A 171 -4.29 -16.77 -12.39
CA LEU A 171 -3.85 -16.68 -13.79
C LEU A 171 -2.32 -16.73 -13.92
N ASP A 172 -1.60 -16.79 -12.79
CA ASP A 172 -0.15 -16.86 -12.80
C ASP A 172 0.26 -18.29 -13.18
N PRO A 173 1.19 -18.47 -14.13
CA PRO A 173 1.65 -19.79 -14.54
C PRO A 173 2.59 -20.44 -13.49
N THR A 174 2.73 -19.86 -12.30
CA THR A 174 3.72 -20.25 -11.29
C THR A 174 3.12 -21.15 -10.22
N GLN A 175 3.94 -22.05 -9.67
CA GLN A 175 3.61 -22.77 -8.44
C GLN A 175 3.96 -21.90 -7.22
N ALA A 176 3.32 -20.74 -7.12
CA ALA A 176 3.53 -19.87 -5.97
C ALA A 176 3.12 -20.61 -4.68
N MET A 177 3.91 -20.47 -3.62
CA MET A 177 3.72 -21.19 -2.37
C MET A 177 3.44 -20.20 -1.24
N PHE A 178 2.28 -20.35 -0.60
CA PHE A 178 1.92 -19.60 0.60
C PHE A 178 2.32 -20.43 1.82
N ASP A 179 3.09 -19.85 2.73
CA ASP A 179 3.49 -20.46 4.01
C ASP A 179 3.42 -19.45 5.16
N GLY A 180 3.06 -19.90 6.36
CA GLY A 180 3.05 -19.10 7.57
C GLY A 180 1.68 -18.98 8.26
N SER A 181 1.52 -17.88 8.98
CA SER A 181 0.36 -17.56 9.82
C SER A 181 -0.04 -16.09 9.64
N THR A 182 -1.09 -15.65 10.31
CA THR A 182 -1.43 -14.22 10.40
C THR A 182 -0.32 -13.36 10.99
N PHE A 183 0.51 -13.94 11.87
CA PHE A 183 1.54 -13.18 12.58
C PHE A 183 2.81 -13.02 11.74
N VAL A 184 3.26 -14.09 11.11
CA VAL A 184 4.47 -14.12 10.27
C VAL A 184 4.29 -15.13 9.15
N GLY A 185 4.79 -14.81 7.97
CA GLY A 185 4.78 -15.74 6.85
C GLY A 185 5.39 -15.19 5.58
N THR A 186 5.32 -16.01 4.54
CA THR A 186 5.90 -15.73 3.23
C THR A 186 5.04 -16.26 2.09
N VAL A 187 5.12 -15.61 0.94
CA VAL A 187 4.66 -16.17 -0.34
C VAL A 187 5.81 -16.18 -1.33
N ASP A 188 6.18 -17.37 -1.77
CA ASP A 188 7.27 -17.63 -2.70
C ASP A 188 6.78 -17.78 -4.14
N GLY A 189 7.65 -17.49 -5.11
CA GLY A 189 7.38 -17.80 -6.53
C GLY A 189 6.42 -16.84 -7.24
N LEU A 190 6.34 -15.58 -6.79
CA LEU A 190 5.43 -14.59 -7.35
C LEU A 190 6.04 -13.85 -8.54
N LEU A 191 5.23 -13.52 -9.55
CA LEU A 191 5.63 -12.53 -10.55
C LEU A 191 5.74 -11.14 -9.92
N PRO A 192 6.59 -10.23 -10.44
CA PRO A 192 6.82 -8.91 -9.83
C PRO A 192 5.54 -8.11 -9.58
N GLN A 193 4.64 -8.06 -10.58
CA GLN A 193 3.39 -7.32 -10.47
C GLN A 193 2.45 -7.94 -9.42
N THR A 194 2.28 -9.27 -9.45
CA THR A 194 1.50 -10.01 -8.45
C THR A 194 2.06 -9.83 -7.04
N ALA A 195 3.39 -9.77 -6.88
CA ALA A 195 4.03 -9.53 -5.59
C ALA A 195 3.70 -8.14 -5.03
N CYS A 196 3.75 -7.09 -5.87
CA CYS A 196 3.35 -5.74 -5.47
C CYS A 196 1.86 -5.67 -5.10
N ASP A 197 0.98 -6.28 -5.91
CA ASP A 197 -0.46 -6.30 -5.64
C ASP A 197 -0.79 -7.06 -4.35
N LEU A 198 -0.11 -8.19 -4.08
CA LEU A 198 -0.27 -8.92 -2.82
C LEU A 198 0.31 -8.17 -1.63
N ALA A 199 1.41 -7.44 -1.79
CA ALA A 199 1.96 -6.62 -0.72
C ALA A 199 1.00 -5.50 -0.31
N ASP A 200 0.35 -4.84 -1.28
CA ASP A 200 -0.73 -3.87 -1.04
C ASP A 200 -1.90 -4.52 -0.29
N ASP A 201 -2.36 -5.68 -0.76
CA ASP A 201 -3.49 -6.41 -0.18
C ASP A 201 -3.20 -6.89 1.25
N PHE A 202 -2.02 -7.48 1.49
CA PHE A 202 -1.67 -8.05 2.80
C PHE A 202 -1.46 -6.95 3.82
N PHE A 203 -0.80 -5.84 3.44
CA PHE A 203 -0.71 -4.69 4.34
C PHE A 203 -2.10 -4.17 4.71
N GLU A 204 -3.01 -4.00 3.75
CA GLU A 204 -4.38 -3.55 4.02
C GLU A 204 -5.12 -4.48 4.99
N MET A 205 -5.04 -5.79 4.78
CA MET A 205 -5.70 -6.79 5.63
C MET A 205 -5.15 -6.81 7.05
N LEU A 206 -3.83 -6.63 7.22
CA LEU A 206 -3.18 -6.62 8.53
C LEU A 206 -3.40 -5.28 9.27
N TYR A 207 -3.46 -4.17 8.53
CA TYR A 207 -3.53 -2.80 9.06
C TYR A 207 -4.95 -2.31 9.36
N THR A 208 -5.94 -2.67 8.52
CA THR A 208 -7.31 -2.14 8.66
C THR A 208 -7.96 -2.46 10.01
N PRO A 209 -7.84 -3.68 10.58
CA PRO A 209 -8.41 -4.00 11.88
C PRO A 209 -7.84 -3.14 13.01
N VAL A 210 -6.55 -2.78 12.94
CA VAL A 210 -5.88 -1.90 13.91
C VAL A 210 -6.56 -0.53 13.96
N ARG A 211 -6.98 0.00 12.82
CA ARG A 211 -7.59 1.33 12.71
C ARG A 211 -9.05 1.35 13.21
N ALA A 212 -9.70 0.19 13.26
CA ALA A 212 -11.08 0.04 13.69
C ALA A 212 -11.24 -0.13 15.22
N ALA A 213 -10.14 -0.40 15.94
CA ALA A 213 -10.07 -0.48 17.40
C ALA A 213 -9.79 0.90 18.04
#